data_AF-A0A4R8WAG7-F1
#
_entry.id   AF-A0A4R8WAG7-F1
#
_cell.length_a   1.000
_cell.length_b   1.000
_cell.length_c   1.000
_cell.angle_alpha   90.00
_cell.angle_beta   90.00
_cell.angle_gamma   90.00
#
_symmetry.space_group_name_H-M   'P 1'
#
loop_
_entity.id
_entity.type
_entity.pdbx_description
1 polymer ?
#
loop_
_entity_poly.entity_id
_entity_poly.type
_entity_poly.pdbx_seq_one_letter_code
_entity_poly.pdbx_strand_id
1 'polypeptide(L)'
;MKEKLTILCLAEFENPEYGYAFPSHETIAERTGLSTRTVQTHMKTLVLFGAVTIEKRRSGGKWLRNVYLLNVPDSYRQKDPEWLRWHE
;
A
#
# COMPACT_ATOMS: atom_id res chain seq x y z
N MET A 1 -10.94 13.78 1.26
CA MET A 1 -10.62 12.38 0.94
C MET A 1 -11.22 11.47 1.99
N LYS A 2 -12.12 10.58 1.58
CA LYS A 2 -12.66 9.49 2.41
C LYS A 2 -11.67 8.32 2.51
N GLU A 3 -10.62 8.34 1.68
CA GLU A 3 -9.64 7.28 1.45
C GLU A 3 -8.46 7.30 2.43
N LYS A 4 -8.39 8.31 3.32
CA LYS A 4 -7.25 8.55 4.23
C LYS A 4 -6.94 7.36 5.13
N LEU A 5 -7.97 6.69 5.67
CA LEU A 5 -7.77 5.51 6.52
C LEU A 5 -7.19 4.32 5.74
N THR A 6 -7.59 4.17 4.48
CA THR A 6 -7.08 3.10 3.62
C THR A 6 -5.60 3.29 3.30
N ILE A 7 -5.17 4.50 2.91
CA ILE A 7 -3.76 4.76 2.64
C ILE A 7 -2.89 4.72 3.90
N LEU A 8 -3.41 5.20 5.04
CA LEU A 8 -2.71 5.09 6.32
C LEU A 8 -2.49 3.62 6.70
N CYS A 9 -3.52 2.79 6.55
CA CYS A 9 -3.41 1.35 6.78
C CYS A 9 -2.36 0.72 5.87
N LEU A 10 -2.31 1.07 4.58
CA LEU A 10 -1.27 0.57 3.67
C LEU A 10 0.13 0.99 4.12
N ALA A 11 0.31 2.22 4.60
CA ALA A 11 1.59 2.70 5.11
C ALA A 11 2.06 1.92 6.35
N GLU A 12 1.14 1.55 7.25
CA GLU A 12 1.47 0.68 8.40
C GLU A 12 1.88 -0.74 7.99
N PHE A 13 1.38 -1.23 6.85
CA PHE A 13 1.75 -2.54 6.30
C PHE A 13 2.93 -2.47 5.33
N GLU A 14 3.45 -1.28 5.03
CA GLU A 14 4.61 -1.15 4.15
C GLU A 14 5.81 -1.79 4.82
N ASN A 15 6.46 -2.71 4.11
CA ASN A 15 7.72 -3.27 4.55
C ASN A 15 8.86 -2.39 4.03
N PRO A 16 9.66 -1.74 4.90
CA PRO A 16 10.75 -0.85 4.46
C PRO A 16 11.92 -1.57 3.79
N GLU A 17 12.11 -2.88 3.98
CA GLU A 17 13.13 -3.65 3.26
C GLU A 17 12.71 -3.89 1.79
N TYR A 18 11.42 -4.17 1.58
CA TYR A 18 10.90 -4.52 0.26
C TYR A 18 10.26 -3.37 -0.51
N GLY A 19 9.90 -2.26 0.16
CA GLY A 19 9.29 -1.09 -0.43
C GLY A 19 7.82 -1.26 -0.86
N TYR A 20 7.10 -2.27 -0.35
CA TYR A 20 5.69 -2.48 -0.66
C TYR A 20 4.90 -3.07 0.51
N ALA A 21 3.57 -2.87 0.47
CA ALA A 21 2.60 -3.50 1.35
C ALA A 21 1.86 -4.64 0.63
N PHE A 22 1.39 -5.66 1.36
CA PHE A 22 0.63 -6.78 0.79
C PHE A 22 -0.60 -7.27 1.60
N PRO A 23 -1.35 -6.40 2.32
CA PRO A 23 -2.57 -6.82 3.01
C PRO A 23 -3.68 -7.21 2.02
N SER A 24 -4.57 -8.14 2.36
CA SER A 24 -5.75 -8.38 1.54
C SER A 24 -6.79 -7.25 1.72
N HIS A 25 -7.77 -7.14 0.83
CA HIS A 25 -8.85 -6.17 1.03
C HIS A 25 -9.66 -6.46 2.30
N GLU A 26 -9.77 -7.73 2.70
CA GLU A 26 -10.38 -8.16 3.96
C GLU A 26 -9.56 -7.68 5.15
N THR A 27 -8.23 -7.83 5.13
CA THR A 27 -7.34 -7.31 6.18
C THR A 27 -7.47 -5.80 6.33
N ILE A 28 -7.51 -5.05 5.23
CA ILE A 28 -7.69 -3.59 5.26
C ILE A 28 -9.06 -3.24 5.84
N ALA A 29 -10.12 -3.93 5.40
CA ALA A 29 -11.48 -3.73 5.89
C ALA A 29 -11.58 -3.95 7.40
N GLU A 30 -11.00 -5.04 7.90
CA GLU A 30 -10.94 -5.36 9.33
C GLU A 30 -10.18 -4.29 10.12
N ARG A 31 -8.99 -3.88 9.66
CA ARG A 31 -8.14 -2.89 10.35
C ARG A 31 -8.74 -1.48 10.36
N THR A 32 -9.54 -1.14 9.34
CA THR A 32 -10.10 0.21 9.18
C THR A 32 -11.57 0.32 9.58
N GLY A 33 -12.25 -0.80 9.88
CA GLY A 33 -13.70 -0.84 10.12
C GLY A 33 -14.55 -0.55 8.87
N LEU A 34 -13.94 -0.53 7.69
CA LEU A 34 -14.62 -0.26 6.42
C LEU A 34 -15.18 -1.55 5.82
N SER A 35 -16.18 -1.42 4.95
CA SER A 35 -16.58 -2.56 4.13
C SER A 35 -15.51 -2.88 3.08
N THR A 36 -15.38 -4.14 2.68
CA THR A 36 -14.49 -4.57 1.58
C THR A 36 -14.82 -3.84 0.27
N ARG A 37 -16.10 -3.54 0.02
CA ARG A 37 -16.54 -2.72 -1.13
C ARG A 37 -15.98 -1.30 -1.05
N THR A 38 -16.04 -0.68 0.12
CA THR A 38 -15.48 0.66 0.36
C THR A 38 -13.97 0.66 0.14
N VAL A 39 -13.25 -0.35 0.65
CA VAL A 39 -11.81 -0.52 0.42
C VAL A 39 -11.52 -0.59 -1.08
N GLN A 40 -12.23 -1.42 -1.84
CA GLN A 40 -12.04 -1.51 -3.29
C GLN A 40 -12.26 -0.17 -4.01
N THR A 41 -13.29 0.59 -3.61
CA THR A 41 -13.52 1.94 -4.16
C THR A 41 -12.36 2.88 -3.81
N HIS A 42 -11.91 2.89 -2.55
CA HIS A 42 -10.79 3.72 -2.13
C HIS A 42 -9.51 3.36 -2.89
N MET A 43 -9.21 2.07 -3.07
CA MET A 43 -8.05 1.62 -3.83
C MET A 43 -8.06 2.14 -5.26
N LYS A 44 -9.22 2.08 -5.95
CA LYS A 44 -9.36 2.65 -7.30
C LYS A 44 -9.10 4.16 -7.30
N THR A 45 -9.64 4.87 -6.32
CA THR A 45 -9.44 6.32 -6.18
C THR A 45 -7.97 6.66 -5.91
N LEU A 46 -7.30 5.94 -5.02
CA LEU A 46 -5.89 6.16 -4.69
C LEU A 46 -4.96 5.90 -5.88
N VAL A 47 -5.25 4.87 -6.68
CA VAL A 47 -4.53 4.61 -7.94
C VAL A 47 -4.77 5.72 -8.96
N LEU A 48 -6.02 6.14 -9.12
CA LEU A 48 -6.37 7.24 -10.03
C LEU A 48 -5.63 8.54 -9.69
N PHE A 49 -5.46 8.84 -8.40
CA PHE A 49 -4.69 10.00 -7.93
C PHE A 49 -3.17 9.78 -7.94
N GLY A 50 -2.69 8.60 -8.32
CA GLY A 50 -1.26 8.29 -8.33
C GLY A 50 -0.65 8.18 -6.94
N ALA A 51 -1.45 8.00 -5.88
CA ALA A 51 -0.94 7.83 -4.51
C ALA A 51 -0.47 6.39 -4.24
N VAL A 52 -1.02 5.42 -4.95
CA VAL A 52 -0.70 3.99 -4.82
C VAL A 52 -0.58 3.37 -6.20
N THR A 53 0.41 2.50 -6.40
CA THR A 53 0.52 1.62 -7.57
C THR A 53 0.20 0.19 -7.14
N ILE A 54 -0.64 -0.52 -7.90
CA ILE A 54 -0.98 -1.93 -7.63
C ILE A 54 -0.22 -2.81 -8.63
N GLU A 55 0.60 -3.72 -8.11
CA GLU A 55 1.28 -4.72 -8.92
C GLU A 55 0.82 -6.13 -8.57
N LYS A 56 0.78 -7.00 -9.59
CA LYS A 56 0.53 -8.43 -9.40
C LYS A 56 1.86 -9.15 -9.37
N ARG A 57 2.24 -9.68 -8.21
CA ARG A 57 3.45 -10.49 -8.10
C ARG A 57 3.22 -11.86 -8.74
N ARG A 58 4.17 -12.34 -9.54
CA ARG A 58 4.24 -13.74 -10.00
C ARG A 58 5.38 -14.44 -9.27
N SER A 59 5.15 -15.66 -8.80
CA SER A 59 6.21 -16.53 -8.31
C SER A 59 5.94 -17.96 -8.74
N GLY A 60 6.95 -18.62 -9.33
CA GLY A 60 6.86 -20.02 -9.75
C GLY A 60 5.65 -20.35 -10.64
N GLY A 61 5.27 -19.46 -11.56
CA GLY A 61 4.13 -19.66 -12.46
C GLY A 61 2.75 -19.44 -11.83
N LYS A 62 2.66 -19.13 -10.54
CA LYS A 62 1.40 -18.75 -9.86
C LYS A 62 1.31 -17.23 -9.68
N TRP A 63 0.12 -16.69 -9.87
CA TRP A 63 -0.21 -15.33 -9.46
C TRP A 63 -0.28 -15.28 -7.93
N LEU A 64 0.54 -14.42 -7.33
CA LEU A 64 0.48 -14.11 -5.92
C LEU A 64 -0.50 -12.96 -5.66
N ARG A 65 -0.65 -12.61 -4.37
CA ARG A 65 -1.46 -11.49 -3.91
C ARG A 65 -0.98 -10.17 -4.54
N ASN A 66 -1.89 -9.21 -4.65
CA ASN A 66 -1.54 -7.85 -5.01
C ASN A 66 -0.51 -7.30 -4.00
N VAL A 67 0.47 -6.57 -4.53
CA VAL A 67 1.33 -5.71 -3.72
C VAL A 67 1.00 -4.26 -4.04
N TYR A 68 1.14 -3.40 -3.04
CA TYR A 68 0.81 -1.99 -3.11
C TYR A 68 2.07 -1.18 -2.85
N LEU A 69 2.46 -0.38 -3.83
CA LEU A 69 3.58 0.54 -3.72
C LEU A 69 3.02 1.92 -3.39
N LEU A 70 3.48 2.52 -2.31
CA LEU A 70 3.11 3.88 -1.94
C LEU A 70 4.00 4.85 -2.69
N ASN A 71 3.39 5.72 -3.50
CA ASN A 71 4.11 6.73 -4.27
C ASN A 71 4.43 7.94 -3.37
N VAL A 72 5.27 7.70 -2.36
CA VAL A 72 5.74 8.71 -1.41
C VAL A 72 6.84 9.54 -2.07
N PRO A 73 6.74 10.88 -2.11
CA PRO A 73 7.80 11.70 -2.68
C PRO A 73 9.13 11.54 -1.94
N ASP A 74 10.25 11.60 -2.67
CA ASP A 74 11.59 11.44 -2.11
C ASP A 74 11.90 12.39 -0.96
N SER A 75 11.32 13.61 -0.99
CA SER A 75 11.46 14.61 0.08
C SER A 75 10.92 14.16 1.43
N TYR A 76 10.02 13.16 1.45
CA TYR A 76 9.56 12.49 2.67
C TYR A 76 10.40 11.24 2.97
N ARG A 77 10.75 10.43 1.96
CA ARG A 77 11.58 9.22 2.14
C ARG A 77 12.97 9.54 2.71
N GLN A 78 13.58 10.64 2.27
CA GLN A 78 14.87 11.12 2.78
C GLN A 78 14.82 11.57 4.25
N LYS A 79 13.63 11.70 4.84
CA LYS A 79 13.43 12.07 6.24
C LYS A 79 13.01 10.88 7.09
N ASP A 80 12.82 9.71 6.49
CA ASP A 80 12.41 8.48 7.15
C ASP A 80 13.66 7.63 7.46
N PRO A 81 14.12 7.58 8.73
CA PRO A 81 15.33 6.85 9.09
C PRO A 81 15.22 5.34 8.84
N GLU A 82 14.02 4.77 8.99
CA GLU A 82 13.79 3.35 8.72
C GLU A 82 13.87 3.08 7.23
N TRP A 83 13.30 3.95 6.38
CA TRP A 83 13.44 3.82 4.92
C TRP A 83 14.90 3.92 4.48
N LEU A 84 15.63 4.93 4.96
CA LEU A 84 17.04 5.15 4.60
C LEU A 84 17.91 3.94 4.96
N ARG A 85 17.68 3.33 6.13
CA ARG A 85 18.41 2.15 6.60
C ARG A 85 18.41 0.98 5.60
N TRP A 86 17.36 0.83 4.81
CA TRP A 86 17.21 -0.29 3.86
C TRP A 86 17.47 0.09 2.40
N HIS A 87 17.56 1.39 2.09
CA HIS A 87 17.60 1.89 0.71
C HIS A 87 18.75 2.87 0.40
N GLU A 88 19.64 3.16 1.36
CA GLU A 88 20.98 3.77 1.14
C GLU A 88 22.07 2.71 0.95
#